data_AF-A0A067NW24-F1
#
_entry.id   AF-A0A067NW24-F1
#
_cell.length_a   1.000
_cell.length_b   1.000
_cell.length_c   1.000
_cell.angle_alpha   90.00
_cell.angle_beta   90.00
_cell.angle_gamma   90.00
#
_symmetry.space_group_name_H-M   'P 1'
#
loop_
_entity.id
_entity.type
_entity.pdbx_description
1 polymer ?
#
loop_
_entity_poly.entity_id
_entity_poly.type
_entity_poly.pdbx_seq_one_letter_code
_entity_poly.pdbx_strand_id
1 'polypeptide(L)'
;SCAYDTVLAILYNAWLDKPSSVLAFPELSNNLFPAVAGMFNQVNCSQERLTEVRDYMRQELCVQRPNDFSYGEYASVSGILDALLGCTNGQINLSYSCPAGHCTSIVSASHASFLVSLEGTASDSVEAWCSSQGSETRRLCVVCSERILVRQVHTYPSYFIAFDFVAGAVNIDRKVYLDIHGTDVPYHLKGVIYHGRSHFIGRYIDRGGRIWVYDGMS
;
A
#
# COMPACT_ATOMS: atom_id res chain seq x y z
N SER A 1 2.59 -5.84 -18.40
CA SER A 1 3.51 -4.71 -18.17
C SER A 1 2.82 -3.55 -17.48
N CYS A 2 1.64 -3.11 -17.97
CA CYS A 2 0.90 -1.96 -17.44
C CYS A 2 0.79 -1.84 -15.91
N ALA A 3 0.62 -2.95 -15.17
CA ALA A 3 0.62 -2.94 -13.71
C ALA A 3 1.93 -2.39 -13.11
N TYR A 4 3.08 -2.91 -13.58
CA TYR A 4 4.41 -2.46 -13.16
C TYR A 4 4.62 -0.99 -13.53
N ASP A 5 4.31 -0.64 -14.79
CA ASP A 5 4.46 0.71 -15.31
C ASP A 5 3.65 1.73 -14.50
N THR A 6 2.40 1.38 -14.17
CA THR A 6 1.49 2.25 -13.42
C THR A 6 1.94 2.45 -11.97
N VAL A 7 2.34 1.36 -11.29
CA VAL A 7 2.89 1.44 -9.93
C VAL A 7 4.16 2.28 -9.93
N LEU A 8 5.07 2.03 -10.88
CA LEU A 8 6.34 2.73 -10.98
C LEU A 8 6.15 4.23 -11.24
N ALA A 9 5.23 4.61 -12.13
CA ALA A 9 4.94 6.00 -12.42
C ALA A 9 4.47 6.77 -11.17
N ILE A 10 3.58 6.18 -10.36
CA ILE A 10 3.10 6.82 -9.12
C ILE A 10 4.23 6.93 -8.09
N LEU A 11 4.99 5.85 -7.87
CA LEU A 11 6.08 5.83 -6.90
C LEU A 11 7.20 6.81 -7.26
N TYR A 12 7.57 6.87 -8.54
CA TYR A 12 8.59 7.81 -9.02
C TYR A 12 8.15 9.27 -8.84
N ASN A 13 6.91 9.61 -9.19
CA ASN A 13 6.39 10.97 -8.98
C ASN A 13 6.31 11.34 -7.50
N ALA A 14 5.85 10.42 -6.66
CA ALA A 14 5.84 10.64 -5.21
C ALA A 14 7.26 10.83 -4.65
N TRP A 15 8.24 10.10 -5.18
CA TRP A 15 9.65 10.26 -4.83
C TRP A 15 10.20 11.62 -5.28
N LEU A 16 9.86 12.11 -6.47
CA LEU A 16 10.28 13.45 -6.95
C LEU A 16 9.79 14.59 -6.03
N ASP A 17 8.64 14.43 -5.39
CA ASP A 17 8.08 15.43 -4.48
C ASP A 17 8.86 15.53 -3.17
N LYS A 18 9.37 14.41 -2.66
CA LYS A 18 10.17 14.34 -1.44
C LYS A 18 11.30 13.33 -1.62
N PRO A 19 12.35 13.65 -2.39
CA PRO A 19 13.46 12.74 -2.63
C PRO A 19 14.06 12.31 -1.30
N SER A 20 14.19 11.01 -1.12
CA SER A 20 14.64 10.42 0.13
C SER A 20 15.75 9.42 -0.17
N SER A 21 16.74 9.35 0.72
CA SER A 21 17.77 8.33 0.62
C SER A 21 17.17 6.96 0.88
N VAL A 22 17.79 5.93 0.34
CA VAL A 22 17.40 4.53 0.58
C VAL A 22 17.40 4.18 2.07
N LEU A 23 18.24 4.86 2.87
CA LEU A 23 18.31 4.74 4.33
C LEU A 23 17.07 5.29 5.05
N ALA A 24 16.18 6.00 4.35
CA ALA A 24 14.95 6.54 4.89
C ALA A 24 13.81 5.51 4.98
N PHE A 25 14.04 4.26 4.53
CA PHE A 25 13.05 3.19 4.55
C PHE A 25 13.44 2.01 5.46
N PRO A 26 13.88 2.22 6.71
CA PRO A 26 14.29 1.12 7.61
C PRO A 26 13.15 0.16 7.92
N GLU A 27 11.90 0.54 7.63
CA GLU A 27 10.72 -0.27 7.82
C GLU A 27 10.57 -1.42 6.82
N LEU A 28 11.16 -1.32 5.63
CA LEU A 28 10.92 -2.28 4.57
C LEU A 28 11.87 -3.48 4.68
N SER A 29 11.31 -4.69 4.69
CA SER A 29 12.06 -5.93 4.95
C SER A 29 12.64 -6.59 3.70
N ASN A 30 12.05 -6.33 2.53
CA ASN A 30 12.31 -7.06 1.29
C ASN A 30 13.47 -6.50 0.45
N ASN A 31 14.11 -5.40 0.84
CA ASN A 31 15.14 -4.66 0.09
C ASN A 31 14.75 -4.20 -1.34
N LEU A 32 13.60 -4.62 -1.88
CA LEU A 32 13.18 -4.36 -3.25
C LEU A 32 12.84 -2.88 -3.45
N PHE A 33 11.97 -2.33 -2.60
CA PHE A 33 11.62 -0.92 -2.69
C PHE A 33 12.85 0.00 -2.45
N PRO A 34 13.70 -0.24 -1.42
CA PRO A 34 15.00 0.41 -1.29
C PRO A 34 15.84 0.41 -2.58
N ALA A 35 15.96 -0.74 -3.26
CA ALA A 35 16.71 -0.86 -4.50
C ALA A 35 16.08 -0.05 -5.66
N VAL A 36 14.76 -0.19 -5.85
CA VAL A 36 13.99 0.57 -6.86
C VAL A 36 14.12 2.08 -6.63
N ALA A 37 13.96 2.55 -5.38
CA ALA A 37 14.11 3.94 -5.02
C ALA A 37 15.54 4.46 -5.23
N GLY A 38 16.56 3.60 -5.01
CA GLY A 38 17.95 3.90 -5.31
C GLY A 38 18.18 4.23 -6.79
N MET A 39 17.48 3.52 -7.69
CA MET A 39 17.56 3.74 -9.14
C MET A 39 16.84 5.01 -9.59
N PHE A 40 15.86 5.53 -8.84
CA PHE A 40 15.18 6.80 -9.17
C PHE A 40 16.14 8.00 -9.26
N ASN A 41 17.21 8.01 -8.46
CA ASN A 41 18.26 9.03 -8.55
C ASN A 41 18.93 9.09 -9.92
N GLN A 42 18.91 7.99 -10.66
CA GLN A 42 19.53 7.89 -11.97
C GLN A 42 18.53 8.24 -13.08
N VAL A 43 17.24 8.37 -12.79
CA VAL A 43 16.24 8.71 -13.80
C VAL A 43 16.31 10.21 -14.10
N ASN A 44 17.11 10.57 -15.11
CA ASN A 44 17.27 11.95 -15.59
C ASN A 44 16.14 12.35 -16.57
N CYS A 45 14.88 12.05 -16.24
CA CYS A 45 13.74 12.22 -17.13
C CYS A 45 13.83 11.44 -18.47
N SER A 46 14.61 10.36 -18.53
CA SER A 46 14.66 9.50 -19.71
C SER A 46 13.71 8.30 -19.57
N GLN A 47 12.87 8.09 -20.59
CA GLN A 47 11.94 6.96 -20.66
C GLN A 47 12.67 5.61 -20.66
N GLU A 48 13.87 5.56 -21.25
CA GLU A 48 14.74 4.38 -21.24
C GLU A 48 15.10 3.95 -19.81
N ARG A 49 15.45 4.88 -18.92
CA ARG A 49 15.81 4.54 -17.53
C ARG A 49 14.62 4.12 -16.69
N LEU A 50 13.43 4.67 -16.94
CA LEU A 50 12.20 4.15 -16.30
C LEU A 50 11.90 2.71 -16.75
N THR A 51 12.19 2.39 -18.01
CA THR A 51 12.07 1.03 -18.54
C THR A 51 13.05 0.08 -17.86
N GLU A 52 14.29 0.51 -17.62
CA GLU A 52 15.28 -0.26 -16.86
C GLU A 52 14.84 -0.53 -15.42
N VAL A 53 14.30 0.48 -14.72
CA VAL A 53 13.80 0.30 -13.34
C VAL A 53 12.62 -0.67 -13.30
N ARG A 54 11.72 -0.59 -14.29
CA ARG A 54 10.60 -1.53 -14.44
C ARG A 54 11.11 -2.96 -14.65
N ASP A 55 12.05 -3.15 -15.57
CA ASP A 55 12.55 -4.48 -15.91
C ASP A 55 13.34 -5.10 -14.74
N TYR A 56 14.10 -4.29 -13.99
CA TYR A 56 14.69 -4.69 -12.72
C TYR A 56 13.63 -5.16 -11.71
N MET A 57 12.59 -4.35 -11.48
CA MET A 57 11.49 -4.70 -10.57
C MET A 57 10.79 -6.01 -10.98
N ARG A 58 10.56 -6.22 -12.28
CA ARG A 58 9.96 -7.46 -12.81
C ARG A 58 10.84 -8.67 -12.56
N GLN A 59 12.14 -8.54 -12.81
CA GLN A 59 13.11 -9.61 -12.60
C GLN A 59 13.18 -10.01 -11.14
N GLU A 60 13.32 -9.04 -10.24
CA GLU A 60 13.40 -9.30 -8.80
C GLU A 60 12.13 -9.96 -8.27
N LEU A 61 10.95 -9.47 -8.67
CA LEU A 61 9.67 -10.07 -8.26
C LEU A 61 9.52 -11.50 -8.78
N CYS A 62 9.93 -11.77 -10.02
CA CYS A 62 9.92 -13.12 -10.57
C CYS A 62 10.85 -14.08 -9.81
N VAL A 63 12.00 -13.60 -9.34
CA VAL A 63 12.95 -14.40 -8.55
C VAL A 63 12.43 -14.64 -7.14
N GLN A 64 11.91 -13.60 -6.48
CA GLN A 64 11.50 -13.67 -5.08
C GLN A 64 10.16 -14.38 -4.89
N ARG A 65 9.24 -14.25 -5.85
CA ARG A 65 7.88 -14.81 -5.79
C ARG A 65 7.45 -15.36 -7.17
N PRO A 66 8.09 -16.42 -7.67
CA PRO A 66 7.84 -16.96 -9.02
C PRO A 66 6.41 -17.44 -9.24
N ASN A 67 5.73 -17.87 -8.18
CA ASN A 67 4.33 -18.29 -8.25
C ASN A 67 3.35 -17.11 -8.41
N ASP A 68 3.75 -15.91 -7.97
CA ASP A 68 2.93 -14.70 -8.03
C ASP A 68 3.29 -13.84 -9.25
N PHE A 69 4.53 -13.95 -9.73
CA PHE A 69 5.05 -13.18 -10.87
C PHE A 69 5.78 -14.09 -11.85
N SER A 70 5.11 -14.40 -12.95
CA SER A 70 5.69 -15.11 -14.08
C SER A 70 5.75 -14.23 -15.33
N TYR A 71 6.80 -14.42 -16.13
CA TYR A 71 6.95 -13.71 -17.40
C TYR A 71 5.83 -14.09 -18.37
N GLY A 72 5.22 -13.08 -18.98
CA GLY A 72 4.14 -13.27 -19.95
C GLY A 72 2.74 -13.34 -19.32
N GLU A 73 2.64 -13.39 -18.00
CA GLU A 73 1.36 -13.39 -17.29
C GLU A 73 0.95 -11.99 -16.80
N TYR A 74 -0.31 -11.86 -16.42
CA TYR A 74 -0.83 -10.65 -15.79
C TYR A 74 -0.28 -10.53 -14.36
N ALA A 75 0.34 -9.39 -14.05
CA ALA A 75 0.76 -9.09 -12.70
C ALA A 75 -0.35 -8.35 -11.94
N SER A 76 -0.58 -8.75 -10.70
CA SER A 76 -1.48 -8.04 -9.79
C SER A 76 -0.83 -6.77 -9.26
N VAL A 77 -1.53 -5.64 -9.31
CA VAL A 77 -1.09 -4.38 -8.66
C VAL A 77 -0.98 -4.55 -7.16
N SER A 78 -1.96 -5.21 -6.51
CA SER A 78 -1.90 -5.50 -5.08
C SER A 78 -0.74 -6.45 -4.77
N GLY A 79 -0.47 -7.43 -5.64
CA GLY A 79 0.72 -8.28 -5.51
C GLY A 79 2.02 -7.48 -5.56
N ILE A 80 2.17 -6.58 -6.56
CA ILE A 80 3.36 -5.73 -6.70
C ILE A 80 3.53 -4.83 -5.48
N LEU A 81 2.46 -4.17 -5.02
CA LEU A 81 2.48 -3.26 -3.87
C LEU A 81 2.74 -4.01 -2.56
N ASP A 82 2.16 -5.19 -2.36
CA ASP A 82 2.46 -6.04 -1.21
C ASP A 82 3.95 -6.46 -1.18
N ALA A 83 4.49 -6.80 -2.34
CA ALA A 83 5.89 -7.18 -2.48
C ALA A 83 6.85 -6.00 -2.33
N LEU A 84 6.48 -4.78 -2.74
CA LEU A 84 7.30 -3.58 -2.56
C LEU A 84 7.23 -3.04 -1.12
N LEU A 85 6.02 -2.96 -0.57
CA LEU A 85 5.74 -2.34 0.72
C LEU A 85 5.79 -3.33 1.89
N GLY A 86 6.35 -4.52 1.66
CA GLY A 86 6.61 -5.52 2.70
C GLY A 86 7.51 -4.96 3.80
N CYS A 87 7.13 -5.18 5.05
CA CYS A 87 7.80 -4.63 6.22
C CYS A 87 8.31 -5.72 7.16
N THR A 88 9.09 -5.34 8.16
CA THR A 88 9.58 -6.29 9.17
C THR A 88 8.48 -6.67 10.16
N ASN A 89 8.56 -7.90 10.68
CA ASN A 89 7.61 -8.38 11.68
C ASN A 89 7.58 -7.45 12.91
N GLY A 90 6.39 -7.06 13.35
CA GLY A 90 6.17 -6.19 14.52
C GLY A 90 5.91 -4.71 14.19
N GLN A 91 6.08 -4.29 12.94
CA GLN A 91 5.75 -2.93 12.51
C GLN A 91 4.26 -2.72 12.21
N ILE A 92 3.57 -3.80 11.86
CA ILE A 92 2.12 -3.84 11.72
C ILE A 92 1.63 -5.06 12.51
N ASN A 93 0.69 -4.82 13.43
CA ASN A 93 0.06 -5.85 14.25
C ASN A 93 -1.45 -5.85 14.02
N LEU A 94 -2.10 -6.97 14.30
CA LEU A 94 -3.56 -7.07 14.33
C LEU A 94 -4.03 -7.03 15.77
N SER A 95 -4.84 -6.04 16.10
CA SER A 95 -5.52 -5.96 17.39
C SER A 95 -6.94 -6.48 17.25
N TYR A 96 -7.27 -7.44 18.11
CA TYR A 96 -8.61 -8.00 18.25
C TYR A 96 -9.20 -7.50 19.56
N SER A 97 -10.37 -6.86 19.51
CA SER A 97 -11.05 -6.38 20.70
C SER A 97 -12.56 -6.53 20.60
N CYS A 98 -13.26 -6.83 21.69
CA CYS A 98 -14.72 -6.66 21.72
C CYS A 98 -15.09 -5.25 22.23
N PRO A 99 -16.26 -4.70 21.88
CA PRO A 99 -16.67 -3.35 22.30
C PRO A 99 -16.68 -3.13 23.82
N ALA A 100 -16.93 -4.19 24.59
CA ALA A 100 -16.93 -4.16 26.05
C ALA A 100 -15.55 -4.37 26.69
N GLY A 101 -14.49 -4.62 25.90
CA GLY A 101 -13.11 -4.76 26.41
C GLY A 101 -12.77 -6.09 27.08
N HIS A 102 -13.67 -7.08 27.11
CA HIS A 102 -13.42 -8.38 27.77
C HIS A 102 -12.37 -9.23 27.08
N CYS A 103 -12.30 -9.19 25.74
CA CYS A 103 -11.32 -9.92 24.95
C CYS A 103 -10.47 -8.92 24.23
N THR A 104 -9.18 -8.84 24.57
CA THR A 104 -8.19 -8.02 23.86
C THR A 104 -6.97 -8.85 23.58
N SER A 105 -6.54 -8.91 22.32
CA SER A 105 -5.27 -9.51 21.93
C SER A 105 -4.61 -8.70 20.84
N ILE A 106 -3.27 -8.77 20.79
CA ILE A 106 -2.46 -8.21 19.73
C ILE A 106 -1.63 -9.36 19.18
N VAL A 107 -1.70 -9.57 17.87
CA VAL A 107 -0.98 -10.64 17.18
C VAL A 107 -0.11 -9.99 16.11
N SER A 108 1.16 -10.35 16.08
CA SER A 108 2.05 -9.98 14.99
C SER A 108 1.62 -10.72 13.73
N ALA A 109 1.40 -9.98 12.64
CA ALA A 109 1.08 -10.59 11.36
C ALA A 109 2.28 -11.41 10.86
N SER A 110 2.03 -12.61 10.33
CA SER A 110 3.08 -13.48 9.76
C SER A 110 3.67 -12.93 8.46
N HIS A 111 2.90 -12.11 7.77
CA HIS A 111 3.30 -11.30 6.64
C HIS A 111 2.67 -9.92 6.83
N ALA A 112 3.50 -8.88 6.78
CA ALA A 112 3.07 -7.51 6.99
C ALA A 112 3.58 -6.66 5.83
N SER A 113 2.69 -5.87 5.25
CA SER A 113 3.01 -4.87 4.26
C SER A 113 2.18 -3.62 4.53
N PHE A 114 2.66 -2.46 4.09
CA PHE A 114 1.87 -1.22 4.10
C PHE A 114 0.82 -1.20 2.97
N LEU A 115 0.35 -2.37 2.52
CA LEU A 115 -0.83 -2.53 1.70
C LEU A 115 -2.00 -2.92 2.60
N VAL A 116 -2.98 -2.04 2.68
CA VAL A 116 -4.18 -2.22 3.49
C VAL A 116 -5.33 -2.66 2.60
N SER A 117 -5.77 -3.91 2.76
CA SER A 117 -6.97 -4.42 2.09
C SER A 117 -8.22 -3.99 2.85
N LEU A 118 -9.10 -3.26 2.17
CA LEU A 118 -10.33 -2.74 2.72
C LEU A 118 -11.48 -3.70 2.40
N GLU A 119 -11.83 -4.56 3.37
CA GLU A 119 -12.97 -5.46 3.29
C GLU A 119 -14.12 -4.99 4.19
N GLY A 120 -15.27 -4.69 3.57
CA GLY A 120 -16.55 -4.62 4.29
C GLY A 120 -16.92 -3.27 4.93
N THR A 121 -18.23 -2.98 4.82
CA THR A 121 -18.98 -1.77 5.18
C THR A 121 -18.48 -0.50 4.52
N ALA A 122 -19.38 0.17 3.79
CA ALA A 122 -19.15 1.43 3.13
C ALA A 122 -18.70 2.49 4.14
N SER A 123 -17.39 2.60 4.38
CA SER A 123 -16.87 3.90 4.78
C SER A 123 -17.06 4.79 3.56
N ASP A 124 -17.70 5.93 3.75
CA ASP A 124 -17.90 6.87 2.66
C ASP A 124 -16.56 7.32 2.07
N SER A 125 -15.46 7.23 2.84
CA SER A 125 -14.12 7.62 2.42
C SER A 125 -13.00 6.77 3.06
N VAL A 126 -11.78 6.87 2.52
CA VAL A 126 -10.58 6.18 3.04
C VAL A 126 -10.25 6.67 4.45
N GLU A 127 -10.39 7.97 4.70
CA GLU A 127 -10.14 8.56 6.00
C GLU A 127 -11.12 8.06 7.08
N ALA A 128 -12.40 7.91 6.72
CA ALA A 128 -13.38 7.33 7.62
C ALA A 128 -13.02 5.89 8.01
N TRP A 129 -12.38 5.14 7.11
CA TRP A 129 -11.86 3.82 7.45
C TRP A 129 -10.65 3.90 8.39
N CYS A 130 -9.68 4.78 8.11
CA CYS A 130 -8.50 4.96 8.96
C CYS A 130 -8.88 5.36 10.39
N SER A 131 -9.93 6.16 10.54
CA SER A 131 -10.49 6.60 11.82
C SER A 131 -11.43 5.57 12.47
N SER A 132 -11.73 4.45 11.81
CA SER A 132 -12.67 3.46 12.32
C SER A 132 -12.11 2.68 13.51
N GLN A 133 -12.99 2.15 14.36
CA GLN A 133 -12.61 1.30 15.49
C GLN A 133 -12.23 -0.14 15.08
N GLY A 134 -12.11 -0.40 13.77
CA GLY A 134 -11.88 -1.71 13.19
C GLY A 134 -13.11 -2.34 12.56
N SER A 135 -12.89 -3.43 11.84
CA SER A 135 -13.93 -4.18 11.14
C SER A 135 -14.45 -5.34 11.98
N GLU A 136 -15.75 -5.63 11.89
CA GLU A 136 -16.31 -6.81 12.54
C GLU A 136 -15.74 -8.10 11.96
N THR A 137 -15.31 -9.00 12.84
CA THR A 137 -14.99 -10.38 12.48
C THR A 137 -16.20 -11.29 12.62
N ARG A 138 -16.07 -12.54 12.15
CA ARG A 138 -17.05 -13.60 12.42
C ARG A 138 -16.93 -14.19 13.83
N ARG A 139 -15.95 -13.77 14.63
CA ARG A 139 -15.70 -14.30 15.98
C ARG A 139 -16.52 -13.52 17.00
N LEU A 140 -17.01 -14.23 18.01
CA LEU A 140 -17.76 -13.65 19.12
C LEU A 140 -16.91 -13.64 20.39
N CYS A 141 -17.09 -12.62 21.22
CA CYS A 141 -16.54 -12.56 22.56
C CYS A 141 -17.14 -13.68 23.42
N VAL A 142 -16.28 -14.42 24.12
CA VAL A 142 -16.74 -15.53 24.98
C VAL A 142 -17.50 -15.06 26.23
N VAL A 143 -17.38 -13.77 26.60
CA VAL A 143 -18.01 -13.21 27.80
C VAL A 143 -19.33 -12.51 27.47
N CYS A 144 -19.33 -11.59 26.49
CA CYS A 144 -20.51 -10.79 26.16
C CYS A 144 -21.21 -11.19 24.86
N SER A 145 -20.71 -12.20 24.13
CA SER A 145 -21.25 -12.64 22.84
C SER A 145 -21.28 -11.59 21.72
N GLU A 146 -20.75 -10.39 21.95
CA GLU A 146 -20.57 -9.35 20.93
C GLU A 146 -19.49 -9.73 19.92
N ARG A 147 -19.60 -9.20 18.71
CA ARG A 147 -18.59 -9.43 17.65
C ARG A 147 -17.24 -8.83 18.05
N ILE A 148 -16.18 -9.60 17.79
CA ILE A 148 -14.81 -9.12 17.92
C ILE A 148 -14.50 -8.23 16.72
N LEU A 149 -14.05 -7.01 16.98
CA LEU A 149 -13.49 -6.09 16.02
C LEU A 149 -12.01 -6.41 15.79
N VAL A 150 -11.56 -6.32 14.54
CA VAL A 150 -10.15 -6.37 14.17
C VAL A 150 -9.72 -5.04 13.59
N ARG A 151 -8.57 -4.54 14.03
CA ARG A 151 -7.93 -3.36 13.45
C ARG A 151 -6.44 -3.59 13.25
N GLN A 152 -5.88 -2.98 12.22
CA GLN A 152 -4.44 -2.89 12.07
C GLN A 152 -3.89 -1.84 13.03
N VAL A 153 -2.77 -2.15 13.66
CA VAL A 153 -2.04 -1.26 14.55
C VAL A 153 -0.66 -1.05 13.96
N HIS A 154 -0.38 0.19 13.59
CA HIS A 154 0.89 0.61 13.01
C HIS A 154 1.83 1.05 14.14
N THR A 155 3.03 0.49 14.17
CA THR A 155 4.06 0.82 15.17
C THR A 155 4.96 1.96 14.68
N TYR A 156 5.12 2.10 13.36
CA TYR A 156 5.97 3.12 12.73
C TYR A 156 5.29 3.76 11.53
N PRO A 157 5.53 5.06 11.27
CA PRO A 157 5.10 5.69 10.05
C PRO A 157 5.93 5.16 8.87
N SER A 158 5.28 4.55 7.87
CA SER A 158 5.95 4.28 6.60
C SER A 158 5.97 5.52 5.73
N TYR A 159 6.94 5.59 4.82
CA TYR A 159 6.92 6.59 3.77
C TYR A 159 5.73 6.41 2.79
N PHE A 160 5.38 5.17 2.47
CA PHE A 160 4.28 4.83 1.56
C PHE A 160 3.26 3.93 2.25
N ILE A 161 1.99 4.24 2.06
CA ILE A 161 0.89 3.34 2.36
C ILE A 161 0.01 3.22 1.12
N ALA A 162 -0.43 2.00 0.84
CA ALA A 162 -1.36 1.70 -0.24
C ALA A 162 -2.65 1.14 0.35
N PHE A 163 -3.77 1.47 -0.29
CA PHE A 163 -5.09 0.96 0.06
C PHE A 163 -5.64 0.19 -1.15
N ASP A 164 -6.03 -1.06 -0.93
CA ASP A 164 -6.66 -1.91 -1.94
C ASP A 164 -8.15 -2.06 -1.64
N PHE A 165 -8.98 -1.90 -2.67
CA PHE A 165 -10.43 -1.88 -2.55
C PHE A 165 -11.04 -3.07 -3.27
N VAL A 166 -11.65 -3.99 -2.52
CA VAL A 166 -12.18 -5.24 -3.08
C VAL A 166 -13.54 -5.03 -3.77
N ALA A 167 -14.36 -4.04 -3.36
CA ALA A 167 -15.57 -3.61 -4.06
C ALA A 167 -16.15 -2.31 -3.46
N GLY A 168 -16.86 -1.52 -4.29
CA GLY A 168 -17.66 -0.36 -3.85
C GLY A 168 -17.14 0.99 -4.34
N ALA A 169 -18.03 1.99 -4.39
CA ALA A 169 -17.64 3.37 -4.59
C ALA A 169 -17.14 3.92 -3.24
N VAL A 170 -15.83 4.19 -3.14
CA VAL A 170 -15.22 4.82 -1.97
C VAL A 170 -14.73 6.20 -2.37
N ASN A 171 -15.00 7.22 -1.55
CA ASN A 171 -14.38 8.53 -1.76
C ASN A 171 -12.90 8.46 -1.39
N ILE A 172 -12.04 8.83 -2.34
CA ILE A 172 -10.60 8.86 -2.12
C ILE A 172 -10.24 10.24 -1.58
N ASP A 173 -9.91 10.31 -0.29
CA ASP A 173 -9.49 11.55 0.35
C ASP A 173 -8.12 12.01 -0.15
N ARG A 174 -7.92 13.34 -0.22
CA ARG A 174 -6.60 13.90 -0.53
C ARG A 174 -5.60 13.72 0.60
N LYS A 175 -6.10 13.54 1.81
CA LYS A 175 -5.32 13.42 3.03
C LYS A 175 -6.02 12.43 3.96
N VAL A 176 -5.24 11.53 4.53
CA VAL A 176 -5.71 10.60 5.56
C VAL A 176 -4.80 10.67 6.79
N TYR A 177 -5.28 10.22 7.93
CA TYR A 177 -4.55 10.18 9.20
C TYR A 177 -4.53 8.75 9.71
N LEU A 178 -3.32 8.26 10.02
CA LEU A 178 -3.16 6.97 10.70
C LEU A 178 -2.82 7.22 12.16
N ASP A 179 -3.54 6.57 13.06
CA ASP A 179 -3.19 6.53 14.48
C ASP A 179 -1.95 5.64 14.67
N ILE A 180 -0.85 6.26 15.09
CA ILE A 180 0.40 5.61 15.46
C ILE A 180 0.70 5.98 16.91
N HIS A 181 0.47 5.05 17.83
CA HIS A 181 0.68 5.24 19.27
C HIS A 181 -0.06 6.46 19.87
N GLY A 182 -1.30 6.72 19.44
CA GLY A 182 -2.11 7.85 19.91
C GLY A 182 -1.77 9.17 19.21
N THR A 183 -0.97 9.13 18.15
CA THR A 183 -0.61 10.29 17.34
C THR A 183 -1.13 10.12 15.92
N ASP A 184 -1.93 11.08 15.45
CA ASP A 184 -2.44 11.11 14.09
C ASP A 184 -1.34 11.53 13.11
N VAL A 185 -0.82 10.57 12.35
CA VAL A 185 0.21 10.80 11.33
C VAL A 185 -0.45 11.09 9.97
N PRO A 186 -0.18 12.25 9.36
CA PRO A 186 -0.81 12.64 8.11
C PRO A 186 -0.15 12.00 6.88
N TYR A 187 -0.96 11.43 6.00
CA TYR A 187 -0.58 10.95 4.67
C TYR A 187 -1.32 11.74 3.59
N HIS A 188 -0.65 12.00 2.47
CA HIS A 188 -1.23 12.72 1.34
C HIS A 188 -1.34 11.80 0.13
N LEU A 189 -2.48 11.86 -0.56
CA LEU A 189 -2.71 11.07 -1.76
C LEU A 189 -1.68 11.44 -2.85
N LYS A 190 -0.98 10.42 -3.38
CA LYS A 190 -0.03 10.58 -4.49
C LYS A 190 -0.49 9.97 -5.79
N GLY A 191 -1.35 8.97 -5.74
CA GLY A 191 -1.96 8.43 -6.94
C GLY A 191 -3.06 7.43 -6.65
N VAL A 192 -3.81 7.11 -7.70
CA VAL A 192 -4.89 6.13 -7.70
C VAL A 192 -4.70 5.25 -8.91
N ILE A 193 -4.78 3.94 -8.70
CA ILE A 193 -4.70 2.94 -9.77
C ILE A 193 -6.10 2.38 -9.99
N TYR A 194 -6.57 2.47 -11.23
CA TYR A 194 -7.85 1.94 -11.66
C TYR A 194 -7.60 0.68 -12.49
N HIS A 195 -8.46 -0.32 -12.30
CA HIS A 195 -8.46 -1.53 -13.12
C HIS A 195 -9.76 -1.62 -13.91
N GLY A 196 -9.67 -1.90 -15.21
CA GLY A 196 -10.83 -2.17 -16.05
C GLY A 196 -10.43 -2.78 -17.38
N ARG A 197 -11.23 -3.73 -17.88
CA ARG A 197 -11.01 -4.40 -19.18
C ARG A 197 -9.58 -4.98 -19.34
N SER A 198 -9.08 -5.64 -18.30
CA SER A 198 -7.75 -6.27 -18.24
C SER A 198 -6.58 -5.27 -18.38
N HIS A 199 -6.81 -4.03 -18.00
CA HIS A 199 -5.86 -2.94 -18.16
C HIS A 199 -5.87 -2.02 -16.93
N PHE A 200 -4.70 -1.48 -16.59
CA PHE A 200 -4.52 -0.58 -15.45
C PHE A 200 -4.23 0.83 -15.94
N ILE A 201 -4.92 1.81 -15.35
CA ILE A 201 -4.70 3.23 -15.59
C ILE A 201 -4.35 3.87 -14.25
N GLY A 202 -3.27 4.64 -14.23
CA GLY A 202 -2.87 5.45 -13.09
C GLY A 202 -3.34 6.89 -13.22
N ARG A 203 -3.69 7.50 -12.10
CA ARG A 203 -3.64 8.94 -11.93
C ARG A 203 -2.64 9.27 -10.84
N TYR A 204 -1.76 10.23 -11.08
CA TYR A 204 -0.85 10.72 -10.05
C TYR A 204 -1.00 12.23 -9.86
N ILE A 205 -0.66 12.69 -8.66
CA ILE A 205 -0.70 14.08 -8.25
C ILE A 205 0.73 14.58 -8.14
N ASP A 206 1.10 15.58 -8.94
CA ASP A 206 2.44 16.18 -8.88
C ASP A 206 2.59 17.15 -7.70
N ARG A 207 3.81 17.65 -7.49
CA ARG A 207 4.12 18.66 -6.47
C ARG A 207 3.23 19.91 -6.52
N GLY A 208 2.77 20.28 -7.71
CA GLY A 208 1.89 21.43 -7.95
C GLY A 208 0.41 21.13 -7.71
N GLY A 209 0.06 19.90 -7.33
CA GLY A 209 -1.31 19.45 -7.15
C GLY A 209 -2.04 19.15 -8.47
N ARG A 210 -1.32 19.08 -9.60
CA ARG A 210 -1.91 18.75 -10.90
C ARG A 210 -2.08 17.24 -11.00
N ILE A 211 -3.18 16.84 -11.63
CA ILE A 211 -3.52 15.44 -11.86
C ILE A 211 -3.07 15.06 -13.26
N TRP A 212 -2.22 14.05 -13.34
CA TRP A 212 -1.74 13.47 -14.59
C TRP A 212 -2.32 12.07 -14.76
N VAL A 213 -2.66 11.71 -16.00
CA VAL A 213 -3.15 10.37 -16.35
C VAL A 213 -2.00 9.60 -16.97
N TYR A 214 -1.82 8.36 -16.53
CA TYR A 214 -0.88 7.40 -17.08
C TYR A 214 -1.65 6.16 -17.49
N ASP A 215 -1.65 5.83 -18.77
CA ASP A 215 -2.45 4.74 -19.33
C ASP A 215 -1.65 3.43 -19.44
N GLY A 216 -0.41 3.34 -18.96
CA GLY A 216 0.32 2.05 -18.92
C GLY A 216 0.45 1.30 -20.24
N MET A 217 0.14 1.96 -21.37
CA MET A 217 0.29 1.43 -22.73
C MET A 217 1.56 2.05 -23.32
N SER A 218 2.67 1.36 -23.12
CA SER A 218 3.89 1.57 -23.90
C SER A 218 3.90 0.65 -25.11
#